data_AF-A0A1H1MUM8-F1
#
_entry.id   AF-A0A1H1MUM8-F1
#
_cell.length_a   1.000
_cell.length_b   1.000
_cell.length_c   1.000
_cell.angle_alpha   90.00
_cell.angle_beta   90.00
_cell.angle_gamma   90.00
#
_symmetry.space_group_name_H-M   'P 1'
#
loop_
_entity.id
_entity.type
_entity.pdbx_description
1 polymer ?
#
loop_
_entity_poly.entity_id
_entity_poly.type
_entity_poly.pdbx_seq_one_letter_code
_entity_poly.pdbx_strand_id
1 'polypeptide(L)' 'MQEHLPKDKDPNEAQEWGWTIQDFLTENFWYLLAILVLLGLFFFARYRWNVRNSRKHKN' A
#
# COMPACT_ATOMS: atom_id res chain seq x y z
N MET A 1 -34.97 -5.96 -38.35
CA MET A 1 -34.98 -6.42 -36.94
C MET A 1 -33.62 -6.05 -36.37
N GLN A 2 -33.51 -4.97 -35.61
CA GLN A 2 -32.23 -4.63 -34.96
C GLN A 2 -31.93 -5.69 -33.91
N GLU A 3 -30.81 -6.35 -34.12
CA GLU A 3 -30.15 -7.24 -33.18
C GLU A 3 -29.88 -6.44 -31.91
N HIS A 4 -30.73 -6.65 -30.89
CA HIS A 4 -30.54 -6.33 -29.48
C HIS A 4 -29.07 -6.07 -29.15
N LEU A 5 -28.68 -4.79 -29.11
CA LEU A 5 -27.44 -4.37 -28.51
C LEU A 5 -27.45 -4.91 -27.08
N PRO A 6 -26.42 -5.64 -26.63
CA PRO A 6 -26.38 -6.11 -25.25
C PRO A 6 -26.59 -4.88 -24.38
N LYS A 7 -27.66 -4.92 -23.58
CA LYS A 7 -28.02 -3.85 -22.67
C LYS A 7 -26.76 -3.51 -21.87
N ASP A 8 -26.33 -2.26 -21.91
CA ASP A 8 -25.19 -1.83 -21.11
C ASP A 8 -25.44 -2.32 -19.68
N LYS A 9 -24.48 -3.08 -19.15
CA LYS A 9 -24.57 -3.54 -17.76
C LYS A 9 -24.60 -2.28 -16.91
N ASP A 10 -25.59 -2.19 -16.03
CA ASP A 10 -25.63 -1.13 -15.04
C ASP A 10 -24.26 -1.12 -14.33
N PRO A 11 -23.57 0.04 -14.32
CA PRO A 11 -22.26 0.13 -13.71
C PRO A 11 -22.37 -0.29 -12.23
N ASN A 12 -21.45 -1.14 -11.78
CA ASN A 12 -21.36 -1.44 -10.35
C ASN A 12 -21.02 -0.15 -9.59
N GLU A 13 -21.32 -0.06 -8.29
CA GLU A 13 -21.13 1.19 -7.50
C GLU A 13 -19.70 1.77 -7.64
N ALA A 14 -18.69 0.91 -7.80
CA ALA A 14 -17.30 1.30 -8.06
C ALA A 14 -17.02 1.89 -9.47
N GLN A 15 -17.83 1.53 -10.47
CA GLN A 15 -17.76 2.07 -11.82
C GLN A 15 -18.48 3.42 -11.96
N GLU A 16 -19.45 3.71 -11.07
CA GLU A 16 -20.17 4.98 -11.06
C GLU A 16 -19.35 6.13 -10.46
N TRP A 17 -18.57 5.87 -9.42
CA TRP A 17 -17.88 6.92 -8.64
C TRP A 17 -16.36 6.97 -8.84
N GLY A 18 -15.80 6.06 -9.63
CA GLY A 18 -14.36 5.95 -9.83
C GLY A 18 -13.63 5.48 -8.58
N TRP A 19 -12.38 5.05 -8.76
CA TRP A 19 -11.52 4.58 -7.68
C TRP A 19 -11.48 5.56 -6.49
N THR A 20 -11.73 5.06 -5.28
CA THR A 20 -11.58 5.86 -4.06
C THR A 20 -10.28 5.52 -3.33
N ILE A 21 -9.75 6.48 -2.56
CA ILE A 21 -8.56 6.24 -1.72
C ILE A 21 -8.84 5.14 -0.68
N GLN A 22 -10.09 5.01 -0.22
CA GLN A 22 -10.47 3.96 0.69
C GLN A 22 -10.32 2.58 0.04
N ASP A 23 -10.77 2.42 -1.20
CA ASP A 23 -10.63 1.17 -1.97
C ASP A 23 -9.16 0.80 -2.17
N PHE A 24 -8.31 1.79 -2.46
CA PHE A 24 -6.86 1.56 -2.54
C PHE A 24 -6.31 0.96 -1.25
N LEU A 25 -6.67 1.55 -0.10
CA LEU A 25 -6.14 1.16 1.20
C LEU A 25 -6.63 -0.23 1.61
N THR A 26 -7.89 -0.56 1.34
CA THR A 26 -8.47 -1.87 1.66
C THR A 26 -7.92 -2.97 0.75
N GLU A 27 -7.83 -2.72 -0.56
CA GLU A 27 -7.30 -3.68 -1.52
C GLU A 27 -5.80 -3.97 -1.31
N ASN A 28 -5.05 -2.95 -0.89
CA ASN A 28 -3.59 -3.05 -0.74
C ASN A 28 -3.12 -3.19 0.72
N PHE A 29 -4.03 -3.46 1.66
CA PHE A 29 -3.75 -3.47 3.09
C PHE A 29 -2.52 -4.32 3.46
N TRP A 30 -2.39 -5.53 2.90
CA TRP A 30 -1.26 -6.42 3.16
C TRP A 30 0.07 -5.90 2.62
N TYR A 31 0.06 -5.26 1.45
CA TYR A 31 1.26 -4.65 0.89
C TYR A 31 1.72 -3.46 1.72
N LEU A 32 0.77 -2.63 2.17
CA LEU A 32 1.05 -1.51 3.07
C LEU A 32 1.62 -2.00 4.40
N LEU A 33 1.05 -3.08 4.97
CA LEU A 33 1.58 -3.71 6.18
C LEU A 33 3.01 -4.23 5.97
N ALA A 34 3.28 -4.89 4.84
CA ALA A 34 4.63 -5.39 4.52
C ALA A 34 5.65 -4.25 4.40
N ILE A 35 5.27 -3.12 3.78
CA ILE A 35 6.11 -1.92 3.70
C ILE A 35 6.41 -1.39 5.10
N LEU A 36 5.41 -1.30 5.99
CA LEU A 36 5.62 -0.85 7.36
C LEU A 36 6.57 -1.77 8.14
N VAL A 37 6.45 -3.09 7.96
CA VAL A 37 7.37 -4.05 8.57
C VAL A 37 8.80 -3.86 8.06
N LEU A 38 8.99 -3.74 6.75
CA LEU A 38 10.31 -3.50 6.15
C LEU A 38 10.94 -2.21 6.65
N LEU A 39 10.16 -1.13 6.71
CA LEU A 39 10.62 0.15 7.27
C LEU A 39 11.01 -0.02 8.74
N GLY A 40 10.16 -0.67 9.55
CA GLY A 40 10.46 -0.93 10.97
C GLY A 40 11.77 -1.70 11.14
N LEU A 41 11.99 -2.75 10.35
CA LEU A 41 13.20 -3.56 10.37
C LEU A 41 14.44 -2.75 9.94
N PHE A 42 14.31 -1.95 8.88
CA PHE A 42 15.36 -1.08 8.40
C PHE A 42 15.76 -0.05 9.45
N PHE A 43 14.80 0.67 10.04
CA PHE A 43 15.07 1.67 11.07
C PHE A 43 15.63 1.03 12.34
N PHE A 44 15.13 -0.14 12.75
CA PHE A 44 15.67 -0.87 13.89
C PHE A 44 17.14 -1.26 13.69
N ALA A 45 17.47 -1.84 12.54
CA ALA A 45 18.84 -2.19 12.18
C ALA A 45 19.74 -0.95 12.10
N ARG A 46 19.25 0.11 11.45
CA ARG A 46 19.95 1.40 11.30
C ARG A 46 20.25 2.05 12.65
N TYR A 47 19.28 2.04 13.57
CA TYR A 47 19.43 2.56 14.93
C TYR A 47 20.48 1.77 15.70
N ARG A 48 20.39 0.43 15.69
CA ARG A 48 21.35 -0.45 16.36
C ARG A 48 22.78 -0.26 15.82
N TRP A 49 22.93 -0.04 14.51
CA TRP A 49 24.23 0.27 13.92
C TRP A 49 24.78 1.63 14.38
N ASN A 50 23.95 2.69 14.38
CA ASN A 50 24.35 4.00 14.90
C ASN A 50 24.83 3.93 16.35
N VAL A 51 24.10 3.25 17.23
CA VAL A 51 24.48 3.12 18.65
C VAL A 51 25.84 2.45 18.82
N ARG A 52 26.17 1.44 17.99
CA ARG A 52 27.48 0.76 18.04
C ARG A 52 28.59 1.61 17.44
N ASN A 53 28.31 2.33 16.36
CA ASN A 53 29.32 3.14 15.67
C ASN A 53 29.69 4.40 16.46
N SER A 54 28.72 5.05 17.11
CA SER A 54 28.98 6.21 17.98
C SER A 54 29.81 5.88 19.21
N ARG A 55 29.79 4.63 19.70
CA ARG A 55 30.66 4.19 20.80
C ARG A 55 32.10 3.90 20.35
N LYS A 56 32.30 3.55 19.07
CA LYS A 56 33.62 3.23 18.52
C LYS A 56 34.44 4.49 18.17
N HIS A 57 33.77 5.60 17.85
CA HIS A 57 34.39 6.89 17.52
C HIS A 57 34.47 7.88 18.69
N LYS A 58 34.16 7.45 19.93
CA LYS A 58 34.27 8.27 21.15
C LYS A 58 35.50 7.92 22.00
N ASN A 59 36.51 7.30 21.39
CA ASN A 59 37.84 7.11 21.97
C ASN A 59 38.85 7.89 21.14
#